data_AF-A0A482D4C1-F1
#
_entry.id   AF-A0A482D4C1-F1
#
_cell.length_a   1.000
_cell.length_b   1.000
_cell.length_c   1.000
_cell.angle_alpha   90.00
_cell.angle_beta   90.00
_cell.angle_gamma   90.00
#
_symmetry.space_group_name_H-M   'P 1'
#
loop_
_entity.id
_entity.type
_entity.pdbx_description
1 polymer ?
#
loop_
_entity_poly.entity_id
_entity_poly.type
_entity_poly.pdbx_seq_one_letter_code
_entity_poly.pdbx_strand_id
1 'polypeptide(L)'
;MTKNFHFQNPELFQKIKTISNPARFKILELTQEKELNVTEIGKNLKITYKRCSEYIKKLEKLKMISKIKKGKNVYIRSRVGLNCKSISFLKE
;
A
#
# COMPACT_ATOMS: atom_id res chain seq x y z
N MET A 1 16.06 -22.72 -15.58
CA MET A 1 15.03 -22.36 -16.59
C MET A 1 14.09 -21.34 -15.99
N THR A 2 14.24 -20.07 -16.34
CA THR A 2 13.26 -19.03 -15.98
C THR A 2 12.08 -19.18 -16.93
N LYS A 3 10.94 -19.69 -16.46
CA LYS A 3 9.70 -19.66 -17.24
C LYS A 3 9.34 -18.19 -17.48
N ASN A 4 9.42 -17.74 -18.73
CA ASN A 4 8.93 -16.42 -19.11
C ASN A 4 7.41 -16.49 -19.20
N PHE A 5 6.75 -16.15 -18.09
CA PHE A 5 5.31 -15.98 -18.06
C PHE A 5 4.94 -14.65 -18.70
N HIS A 6 4.17 -14.69 -19.79
CA HIS A 6 3.60 -13.50 -20.40
C HIS A 6 2.24 -13.21 -19.76
N PHE A 7 2.19 -12.17 -18.93
CA PHE A 7 0.94 -11.74 -18.30
C PHE A 7 0.22 -10.74 -19.20
N GLN A 8 -1.09 -10.95 -19.42
CA GLN A 8 -1.92 -9.98 -20.15
C GLN A 8 -2.01 -8.63 -19.43
N ASN A 9 -1.92 -8.62 -18.10
CA ASN A 9 -1.91 -7.41 -17.28
C ASN A 9 -0.76 -7.45 -16.26
N PRO A 10 0.47 -7.08 -16.66
CA PRO A 10 1.63 -7.13 -15.78
C PRO A 10 1.52 -6.14 -14.61
N GLU A 11 0.82 -5.02 -14.78
CA GLU A 11 0.63 -4.03 -13.73
C GLU A 11 -0.26 -4.59 -12.60
N LEU A 12 -1.39 -5.22 -12.96
CA LEU A 12 -2.26 -5.89 -12.00
C LEU A 12 -1.51 -7.00 -11.25
N PHE A 13 -0.71 -7.80 -11.96
CA PHE A 13 0.13 -8.81 -11.32
C PHE A 13 1.10 -8.20 -10.29
N GLN A 14 1.74 -7.07 -10.61
CA GLN A 14 2.63 -6.39 -9.66
C GLN A 14 1.89 -5.80 -8.46
N LYS A 15 0.69 -5.27 -8.66
CA LYS A 15 -0.21 -4.82 -7.58
C LYS A 15 -0.56 -5.99 -6.66
N ILE A 16 -0.99 -7.12 -7.22
CA ILE A 16 -1.30 -8.35 -6.46
C ILE A 16 -0.06 -8.82 -5.68
N LYS A 17 1.09 -8.99 -6.35
CA LYS A 17 2.35 -9.37 -5.70
C LYS A 17 2.77 -8.41 -4.59
N THR A 18 2.43 -7.13 -4.72
CA THR A 18 2.74 -6.12 -3.73
C THR A 18 1.82 -6.19 -2.51
N ILE A 19 0.51 -6.38 -2.69
CA ILE A 19 -0.42 -6.55 -1.56
C ILE A 19 -0.19 -7.86 -0.80
N SER A 20 0.31 -8.92 -1.44
CA SER A 20 0.50 -10.23 -0.80
C SER A 20 1.52 -10.25 0.35
N ASN A 21 2.17 -9.12 0.66
CA ASN A 21 2.97 -9.01 1.88
C ASN A 21 2.07 -8.54 3.04
N PRO A 22 2.05 -9.25 4.18
CA PRO A 22 1.14 -8.95 5.29
C PRO A 22 1.25 -7.53 5.83
N ALA A 23 2.47 -6.99 5.96
CA ALA A 23 2.66 -5.63 6.47
C ALA A 23 2.12 -4.59 5.48
N ARG A 24 2.36 -4.77 4.17
CA ARG A 24 1.82 -3.88 3.13
C ARG A 24 0.30 -3.95 3.04
N PHE A 25 -0.27 -5.14 3.15
CA PHE A 25 -1.72 -5.32 3.23
C PHE A 25 -2.29 -4.57 4.44
N LYS A 26 -1.67 -4.74 5.61
CA LYS A 26 -2.12 -4.09 6.84
C LYS A 26 -2.02 -2.56 6.80
N ILE A 27 -1.03 -2.00 6.09
CA ILE A 27 -0.96 -0.56 5.83
C ILE A 27 -2.21 -0.10 5.06
N LEU A 28 -2.63 -0.83 4.03
CA LEU A 28 -3.81 -0.49 3.24
C LEU A 28 -5.08 -0.55 4.08
N GLU A 29 -5.24 -1.57 4.92
CA GLU A 29 -6.38 -1.65 5.86
C GLU A 29 -6.42 -0.44 6.79
N LEU A 30 -5.31 -0.17 7.49
CA LEU A 30 -5.23 0.92 8.47
C LEU A 30 -5.52 2.28 7.84
N THR A 31 -5.03 2.49 6.61
CA THR A 31 -5.13 3.76 5.88
C THR A 31 -6.41 3.89 5.05
N GLN A 32 -7.24 2.85 5.02
CA GLN A 32 -8.59 2.88 4.48
C GLN A 32 -9.59 3.39 5.52
N GLU A 33 -9.42 3.03 6.79
CA GLU A 33 -10.29 3.46 7.89
C GLU A 33 -10.00 4.90 8.32
N LYS A 34 -8.73 5.30 8.33
CA LYS A 34 -8.30 6.63 8.78
C LYS A 34 -6.99 7.06 8.13
N GLU A 35 -6.79 8.37 8.03
CA GLU A 35 -5.53 8.92 7.57
C GLU A 35 -4.46 8.82 8.66
N LEU A 36 -3.32 8.20 8.34
CA LEU A 36 -2.23 7.99 9.30
C LEU A 36 -0.90 8.46 8.73
N ASN A 37 -0.03 9.03 9.56
CA ASN A 37 1.33 9.32 9.18
C ASN A 37 2.24 8.08 9.30
N VAL A 38 3.45 8.17 8.72
CA VAL A 38 4.43 7.07 8.68
C VAL A 38 4.76 6.54 10.08
N THR A 39 4.86 7.43 11.07
CA THR A 39 5.19 7.11 12.45
C THR A 39 4.07 6.32 13.12
N GLU A 40 2.82 6.74 12.95
CA GLU A 40 1.64 6.05 13.47
C GLU A 40 1.50 4.66 12.86
N ILE A 41 1.70 4.53 11.54
CA ILE A 41 1.68 3.25 10.84
C ILE A 41 2.77 2.32 11.38
N GLY A 42 4.00 2.83 11.54
CA GLY A 42 5.12 2.08 12.08
C GLY A 42 4.85 1.54 13.50
N LYS A 43 4.23 2.36 14.36
CA LYS A 43 3.80 1.95 15.71
C LYS A 43 2.76 0.83 15.66
N ASN A 44 1.72 0.95 14.83
CA ASN A 44 0.67 -0.06 14.70
C ASN A 44 1.22 -1.42 14.21
N LEU A 45 2.21 -1.39 13.31
CA LEU A 45 2.83 -2.58 12.73
C LEU A 45 4.02 -3.10 13.54
N LYS A 46 4.44 -2.38 14.59
CA LYS A 46 5.68 -2.67 15.36
C LYS A 46 6.91 -2.80 14.46
N ILE A 47 7.07 -1.90 13.49
CA ILE A 47 8.23 -1.86 12.57
C ILE A 47 8.94 -0.50 12.64
N THR A 48 10.21 -0.49 12.23
CA THR A 48 11.01 0.74 12.18
C THR A 48 10.45 1.73 11.16
N TYR A 49 10.68 3.03 11.40
CA TYR A 49 10.30 4.10 10.49
C TYR A 49 10.85 3.88 9.07
N LYS A 50 12.12 3.47 8.96
CA LYS A 50 12.77 3.18 7.66
C LYS A 50 12.01 2.10 6.89
N ARG A 51 11.71 0.97 7.54
CA ARG A 51 10.99 -0.14 6.93
C ARG A 51 9.55 0.24 6.54
N CYS A 52 8.87 1.00 7.41
CA CYS A 52 7.55 1.56 7.11
C CYS A 52 7.58 2.48 5.88
N SER A 53 8.55 3.40 5.83
CA SER A 53 8.76 4.32 4.70
C SER A 53 9.04 3.58 3.39
N GLU A 54 9.83 2.50 3.42
CA GLU A 54 10.07 1.65 2.25
C GLU A 54 8.79 0.94 1.76
N TYR A 55 7.95 0.44 2.68
CA TYR A 55 6.67 -0.16 2.32
C TYR A 55 5.71 0.86 1.69
N ILE A 56 5.62 2.05 2.28
CA ILE A 56 4.84 3.17 1.76
C ILE A 56 5.31 3.55 0.35
N LYS A 57 6.63 3.73 0.13
CA LYS A 57 7.17 4.04 -1.21
C LYS A 57 6.81 2.98 -2.25
N LYS A 58 6.84 1.69 -1.88
CA LYS A 58 6.45 0.59 -2.79
C LYS A 58 4.97 0.63 -3.16
N LEU A 59 4.10 0.92 -2.20
CA LEU A 59 2.66 1.07 -2.43
C LEU A 59 2.33 2.31 -3.26
N GLU A 60 3.00 3.42 -2.97
CA GLU A 60 2.84 4.70 -3.69
C GLU A 60 3.27 4.58 -5.16
N LYS A 61 4.39 3.88 -5.43
CA LYS A 61 4.86 3.63 -6.81
C LYS A 61 3.81 2.92 -7.67
N LEU A 62 2.94 2.12 -7.06
CA LEU A 62 1.85 1.40 -7.73
C LEU A 62 0.51 2.13 -7.63
N LYS A 63 0.51 3.40 -7.20
CA LYS A 63 -0.67 4.26 -7.00
C LYS A 63 -1.71 3.66 -6.04
N MET A 64 -1.28 2.79 -5.11
CA MET A 64 -2.18 2.10 -4.17
C MET A 64 -2.46 2.92 -2.91
N ILE A 65 -1.68 3.98 -2.69
CA ILE A 65 -1.87 4.94 -1.61
C ILE A 65 -1.63 6.35 -2.18
N SER A 66 -2.15 7.35 -1.48
CA SER A 66 -1.87 8.76 -1.70
C SER A 66 -1.31 9.40 -0.44
N LYS A 67 -0.46 10.41 -0.60
CA LYS A 67 0.04 11.26 0.50
C LYS A 67 -0.68 12.60 0.50
N ILE A 68 -1.08 13.04 1.68
CA ILE A 68 -1.74 14.32 1.90
C ILE A 68 -0.93 15.09 2.93
N LYS A 69 -0.44 16.27 2.56
CA LYS A 69 0.28 17.14 3.49
C LYS A 69 -0.74 17.99 4.27
N LYS A 70 -0.72 17.89 5.59
CA LYS A 70 -1.53 18.72 6.50
C LYS A 70 -0.59 19.39 7.50
N GLY A 71 -0.32 20.68 7.27
CA GLY A 71 0.69 21.43 8.02
C GLY A 71 2.09 20.85 7.84
N LYS A 72 2.74 20.48 8.95
CA LYS A 72 4.08 19.86 8.96
C LYS A 72 4.06 18.34 8.76
N ASN A 73 2.88 17.72 8.83
CA ASN A 73 2.73 16.27 8.80
C ASN A 73 2.28 15.78 7.42
N VAL A 74 2.73 14.58 7.05
CA VAL A 74 2.30 13.88 5.84
C VAL A 74 1.50 12.66 6.24
N TYR A 75 0.26 12.61 5.78
CA TYR A 75 -0.68 11.54 6.03
C TYR A 75 -0.84 10.64 4.81
N ILE A 76 -1.08 9.36 5.06
CA ILE A 76 -1.25 8.31 4.07
C ILE A 76 -2.73 7.94 4.03
N ARG A 77 -3.27 7.82 2.81
CA ARG A 77 -4.63 7.36 2.55
C ARG A 77 -4.60 6.23 1.52
N SER A 78 -5.33 5.14 1.79
CA SER A 78 -5.46 4.03 0.84
C SER A 78 -6.24 4.47 -0.41
N ARG A 79 -5.79 4.00 -1.58
CA ARG A 79 -6.49 4.09 -2.87
C ARG A 79 -6.97 2.70 -3.35
N VAL A 80 -6.91 1.73 -2.46
CA VAL A 80 -7.38 0.36 -2.67
C VAL A 80 -8.58 0.15 -1.77
N GLY A 81 -9.70 -0.30 -2.34
CA GLY A 81 -10.85 -0.75 -1.58
C GLY A 81 -10.67 -2.21 -1.19
N LEU A 82 -10.49 -2.45 0.11
CA LEU A 82 -10.47 -3.78 0.70
C LEU A 82 -11.82 -4.06 1.35
N ASN A 83 -12.46 -5.15 0.95
CA ASN A 83 -13.62 -5.70 1.64
C ASN A 83 -13.48 -7.22 1.78
N CYS A 84 -14.40 -7.87 2.50
CA CYS A 84 -14.30 -9.30 2.81
C CYS A 84 -14.36 -10.23 1.58
N LYS A 85 -14.76 -9.73 0.39
CA LYS A 85 -14.98 -10.54 -0.82
C LYS A 85 -14.13 -10.13 -2.01
N SER A 86 -13.55 -8.93 -1.99
CA SER A 86 -12.94 -8.33 -3.17
C SER A 86 -11.90 -7.28 -2.82
N ILE A 87 -10.99 -7.05 -3.78
CA ILE A 87 -10.01 -5.98 -3.77
C ILE A 87 -10.26 -5.13 -5.01
N SER A 88 -10.54 -3.85 -4.81
CA SER A 88 -10.74 -2.89 -5.89
C SER A 88 -9.60 -1.88 -5.95
N PHE A 89 -9.01 -1.72 -7.13
CA PHE A 89 -8.00 -0.69 -7.36
C PHE A 89 -8.70 0.50 -8.00
N LEU A 90 -8.70 1.65 -7.33
CA LEU A 90 -9.32 2.86 -7.88
C LEU A 90 -8.60 3.27 -9.17
N LYS A 91 -9.37 3.50 -10.23
CA LYS A 91 -8.87 4.14 -11.46
C LYS A 91 -8.58 5.62 -11.18
N GLU A 92 -7.64 6.16 -11.94
CA GLU A 92 -7.32 7.60 -11.93
C GLU A 92 -8.52 8.45 -12.32
#